data_AF-A0A354UQZ0-F1
#
_entry.id   AF-A0A354UQZ0-F1
#
_cell.length_a   1.000
_cell.length_b   1.000
_cell.length_c   1.000
_cell.angle_alpha   90.00
_cell.angle_beta   90.00
_cell.angle_gamma   90.00
#
_symmetry.space_group_name_H-M   'P 1'
#
loop_
_entity.id
_entity.type
_entity.pdbx_description
1 polymer ?
#
loop_
_entity_poly.entity_id
_entity_poly.type
_entity_poly.pdbx_seq_one_letter_code
_entity_poly.pdbx_strand_id
1 'polypeptide(L)'
;MQDERVREILKKYPQVYFFNGHSHWDMNSYGNAYMATSDLPNIFNTASVAYLWTSYDNPTGEYLRGSQGYYIYVYEDKALVLGRDFELNKFIPSACYEAKILSK
;
A
#
# COMPACT_ATOMS: atom_id res chain seq x y z
N MET A 1 2.27 12.97 17.11
CA MET A 1 1.17 13.87 17.58
C MET A 1 -0.12 13.76 16.75
N GLN A 2 -0.09 13.80 15.41
CA GLN A 2 -1.31 13.59 14.59
C GLN A 2 -1.53 12.10 14.21
N ASP A 3 -0.45 11.33 14.11
CA ASP A 3 -0.46 9.90 13.82
C ASP A 3 -0.89 9.04 15.03
N GLU A 4 -0.58 9.47 16.26
CA GLU A 4 -0.93 8.76 17.50
C GLU A 4 -2.43 8.47 17.61
N ARG A 5 -3.28 9.48 17.39
CA ARG A 5 -4.74 9.30 17.50
C ARG A 5 -5.29 8.36 16.43
N VAL A 6 -4.73 8.41 15.22
CA VAL A 6 -5.09 7.48 14.15
C VAL A 6 -4.68 6.06 14.52
N ARG A 7 -3.46 5.87 15.03
CA ARG A 7 -2.96 4.58 15.53
C ARG A 7 -3.86 4.02 16.63
N GLU A 8 -4.26 4.83 17.62
CA GLU A 8 -5.17 4.42 18.70
C GLU A 8 -6.54 3.94 18.18
N ILE A 9 -7.06 4.58 17.13
CA ILE A 9 -8.33 4.17 16.51
C ILE A 9 -8.12 2.86 15.75
N LEU A 10 -7.11 2.79 14.88
CA LEU A 10 -6.85 1.64 14.03
C LEU A 10 -6.52 0.37 14.84
N LYS A 11 -5.83 0.50 15.98
CA LYS A 11 -5.57 -0.61 16.91
C LYS A 11 -6.85 -1.30 17.40
N LYS A 12 -7.98 -0.59 17.44
CA LYS A 12 -9.27 -1.17 17.86
C LYS A 12 -9.93 -2.01 16.76
N TYR A 13 -9.46 -1.91 15.52
CA TYR A 13 -10.06 -2.51 14.34
C TYR A 13 -9.00 -3.25 13.49
N PRO A 14 -8.43 -4.36 13.99
CA PRO A 14 -7.36 -5.09 13.30
C PRO A 14 -7.79 -5.70 11.95
N GLN A 15 -9.09 -5.81 11.69
CA GLN A 15 -9.65 -6.29 10.42
C GLN A 15 -9.60 -5.26 9.28
N VAL A 16 -9.23 -4.01 9.57
CA VAL A 16 -9.18 -2.93 8.58
C VAL A 16 -8.04 -3.17 7.59
N TYR A 17 -8.22 -2.71 6.35
CA TYR A 17 -7.16 -2.52 5.36
C TYR A 17 -7.07 -1.03 5.07
N PHE A 18 -5.91 -0.42 5.31
CA PHE A 18 -5.73 1.02 5.13
C PHE A 18 -4.92 1.31 3.86
N PHE A 19 -5.60 1.80 2.84
CA PHE A 19 -4.97 2.27 1.61
C PHE A 19 -4.71 3.78 1.70
N ASN A 20 -3.47 4.19 1.44
CA ASN A 20 -3.08 5.59 1.39
C ASN A 20 -2.28 5.89 0.11
N GLY A 21 -1.97 7.16 -0.13
CA GLY A 21 -1.25 7.59 -1.33
C GLY A 21 -0.50 8.88 -1.05
N HIS A 22 -0.68 9.89 -1.91
CA HIS A 22 -0.05 11.21 -1.84
C HIS A 22 1.45 11.26 -2.17
N SER A 23 2.25 10.26 -1.80
CA SER A 23 3.68 10.27 -2.15
C SER A 23 3.95 10.09 -3.64
N HIS A 24 3.00 9.46 -4.36
CA HIS A 24 3.14 9.10 -5.78
C HIS A 24 4.37 8.22 -6.09
N TRP A 25 4.89 7.55 -5.08
CA TRP A 25 6.09 6.74 -5.20
C TRP A 25 5.78 5.43 -5.92
N ASP A 26 6.71 5.02 -6.78
CA ASP A 26 6.69 3.72 -7.46
C ASP A 26 6.47 2.55 -6.48
N MET A 27 5.69 1.55 -6.86
CA MET A 27 5.34 0.43 -5.98
C MET A 27 6.52 -0.50 -5.62
N ASN A 28 7.64 -0.43 -6.32
CA ASN A 28 8.91 -1.08 -5.96
C ASN A 28 9.65 -0.35 -4.84
N SER A 29 9.15 0.79 -4.39
CA SER A 29 9.69 1.54 -3.26
C SER A 29 9.71 0.72 -1.97
N TYR A 30 10.74 0.95 -1.16
CA TYR A 30 10.79 0.42 0.19
C TYR A 30 9.58 0.90 0.99
N GLY A 31 9.01 0.03 1.83
CA GLY A 31 7.87 0.38 2.66
C GLY A 31 6.55 0.60 1.90
N ASN A 32 6.41 0.07 0.68
CA ASN A 32 5.14 0.12 -0.06
C ASN A 32 3.97 -0.52 0.71
N ALA A 33 4.27 -1.47 1.60
CA ALA A 33 3.28 -2.07 2.51
C ALA A 33 3.83 -2.19 3.94
N TYR A 34 2.91 -2.08 4.90
CA TYR A 34 3.10 -2.47 6.29
C TYR A 34 2.07 -3.57 6.62
N MET A 35 2.54 -4.77 6.90
CA MET A 35 1.66 -5.89 7.23
C MET A 35 1.13 -5.78 8.65
N ALA A 36 -0.10 -6.25 8.86
CA ALA A 36 -0.79 -6.10 10.14
C ALA A 36 0.01 -6.66 11.32
N THR A 37 -0.08 -5.97 12.45
CA THR A 37 0.48 -6.36 13.75
C THR A 37 -0.60 -6.24 14.82
N SER A 38 -0.23 -6.46 16.10
CA SER A 38 -1.14 -6.21 17.22
C SER A 38 -1.54 -4.74 17.39
N ASP A 39 -0.80 -3.82 16.77
CA ASP A 39 -0.99 -2.37 16.94
C ASP A 39 -1.58 -1.68 15.71
N LEU A 40 -1.33 -2.22 14.51
CA LEU A 40 -1.77 -1.61 13.26
C LEU A 40 -2.34 -2.64 12.28
N PRO A 41 -3.37 -2.28 11.49
CA PRO A 41 -3.89 -3.11 10.40
C PRO A 41 -2.89 -3.24 9.25
N ASN A 42 -3.27 -3.98 8.21
CA ASN A 42 -2.54 -3.95 6.94
C ASN A 42 -2.64 -2.55 6.32
N ILE A 43 -1.52 -1.97 5.88
CA ILE A 43 -1.44 -0.63 5.29
C ILE A 43 -0.69 -0.70 3.97
N PHE A 44 -1.22 -0.06 2.92
CA PHE A 44 -0.64 -0.09 1.58
C PHE A 44 -0.57 1.31 0.97
N ASN A 45 0.56 1.63 0.33
CA ASN A 45 0.72 2.81 -0.48
C ASN A 45 0.31 2.51 -1.93
N THR A 46 -0.68 3.24 -2.41
CA THR A 46 -1.32 3.04 -3.72
C THR A 46 -0.56 3.63 -4.91
N ALA A 47 0.63 4.20 -4.69
CA ALA A 47 1.43 4.86 -5.71
C ALA A 47 0.65 5.98 -6.43
N SER A 48 0.68 6.02 -7.76
CA SER A 48 -0.15 6.92 -8.55
C SER A 48 -0.36 6.41 -9.99
N VAL A 49 -1.52 6.77 -10.55
CA VAL A 49 -1.87 6.56 -11.97
C VAL A 49 -1.33 7.67 -12.89
N ALA A 50 -0.82 8.76 -12.32
CA ALA A 50 -0.18 9.86 -13.04
C ALA A 50 0.83 10.57 -12.14
N TYR A 51 1.88 11.17 -12.73
CA TYR A 51 2.96 11.79 -11.96
C TYR A 51 3.60 10.80 -10.97
N LEU A 52 4.07 9.66 -11.47
CA LEU A 52 4.80 8.69 -10.66
C LEU A 52 6.21 9.21 -10.39
N TRP A 53 6.78 8.86 -9.24
CA TRP A 53 8.13 9.29 -8.85
C TRP A 53 8.95 8.12 -8.37
N THR A 54 10.26 8.15 -8.61
CA THR A 54 11.18 7.29 -7.88
C THR A 54 11.06 7.60 -6.39
N SER A 55 11.20 6.56 -5.57
CA SER A 55 11.47 6.79 -4.16
C SER A 55 12.88 6.34 -3.84
N TYR A 56 13.63 7.29 -3.32
CA TYR A 56 14.88 7.05 -2.61
C TYR A 56 14.69 7.42 -1.13
N ASP A 57 13.48 7.21 -0.61
CA ASP A 57 13.04 7.69 0.71
C ASP A 57 13.32 9.20 0.92
N ASN A 58 13.22 9.96 -0.17
CA ASN A 58 13.55 11.38 -0.22
C ASN A 58 12.53 12.12 -1.11
N PRO A 59 11.97 13.26 -0.68
CA PRO A 59 11.09 14.09 -1.50
C PRO A 59 11.71 14.63 -2.79
N THR A 60 13.00 14.40 -3.06
CA THR A 60 13.68 14.76 -4.31
C THR A 60 13.68 13.64 -5.36
N GLY A 61 12.61 12.84 -5.42
CA GLY A 61 12.46 11.81 -6.45
C GLY A 61 12.47 12.38 -7.87
N GLU A 62 12.72 11.52 -8.84
CA GLU A 62 12.66 11.85 -10.27
C GLU A 62 11.35 11.36 -10.86
N TYR A 63 10.82 12.09 -11.85
CA TYR A 63 9.62 11.67 -12.55
C TYR A 63 9.84 10.31 -13.22
N LEU A 64 8.87 9.42 -13.05
CA LEU A 64 8.76 8.15 -13.75
C LEU A 64 7.53 8.17 -14.66
N ARG A 65 7.70 7.66 -15.87
CA ARG A 65 6.57 7.32 -16.72
C ARG A 65 5.97 6.00 -16.22
N GLY A 66 4.67 6.02 -15.96
CA GLY A 66 3.92 4.84 -15.60
C GLY A 66 2.57 5.21 -14.99
N SER A 67 1.75 4.18 -14.77
CA SER A 67 0.46 4.27 -14.11
C SER A 67 0.30 3.05 -13.23
N GLN A 68 0.40 3.21 -11.91
CA GLN A 68 0.45 2.11 -10.96
C GLN A 68 -0.70 2.16 -9.95
N GLY A 69 -1.13 0.99 -9.49
CA GLY A 69 -2.20 0.83 -8.52
C GLY A 69 -2.38 -0.65 -8.15
N TYR A 70 -3.46 -0.98 -7.44
CA TYR A 70 -3.74 -2.36 -7.02
C TYR A 70 -5.00 -2.91 -7.69
N TYR A 71 -4.97 -4.21 -7.99
CA TYR A 71 -6.18 -5.04 -8.02
C TYR A 71 -6.34 -5.73 -6.67
N ILE A 72 -7.55 -5.75 -6.13
CA ILE A 72 -7.85 -6.32 -4.81
C ILE A 72 -8.88 -7.44 -4.98
N TYR A 73 -8.53 -8.63 -4.51
CA TYR A 73 -9.44 -9.77 -4.40
C TYR A 73 -9.72 -10.03 -2.92
N VAL A 74 -10.98 -9.93 -2.52
CA VAL A 74 -11.39 -10.08 -1.12
C VAL A 74 -11.96 -11.49 -0.91
N TYR A 75 -11.43 -12.18 0.09
CA TYR A 75 -11.86 -13.49 0.56
C TYR A 75 -12.35 -13.37 2.00
N GLU A 76 -12.90 -14.46 2.54
CA GLU A 76 -13.43 -14.49 3.90
C GLU A 76 -12.38 -14.20 4.97
N ASP A 77 -11.14 -14.66 4.78
CA ASP A 77 -10.05 -14.61 5.76
C ASP A 77 -8.88 -13.71 5.35
N LYS A 78 -8.90 -13.17 4.11
CA LYS A 78 -7.78 -12.39 3.56
C LYS A 78 -8.18 -11.50 2.38
N ALA A 79 -7.27 -10.61 2.02
CA ALA A 79 -7.27 -9.92 0.74
C ALA A 79 -5.97 -10.23 -0.01
N LEU A 80 -6.08 -10.52 -1.30
CA LEU A 80 -4.94 -10.48 -2.21
C LEU A 80 -4.84 -9.06 -2.77
N VAL A 81 -3.73 -8.38 -2.49
CA VAL A 81 -3.45 -7.02 -2.93
C VAL A 81 -2.36 -7.11 -3.98
N LEU A 82 -2.73 -6.95 -5.25
CA LEU A 82 -1.86 -7.24 -6.39
C LEU A 82 -1.49 -5.95 -7.13
N GLY A 83 -0.24 -5.51 -6.95
CA GLY A 83 0.31 -4.33 -7.62
C GLY A 83 0.31 -4.51 -9.12
N ARG A 84 -0.12 -3.47 -9.84
CA ARG A 84 -0.31 -3.48 -11.28
C ARG A 84 0.25 -2.21 -11.88
N ASP A 85 1.08 -2.37 -12.91
CA ASP A 85 1.33 -1.33 -13.89
C ASP A 85 0.24 -1.42 -14.97
N PHE A 86 -0.62 -0.41 -15.01
CA PHE A 86 -1.74 -0.31 -15.93
C PHE A 86 -1.28 0.07 -17.35
N GLU A 87 -0.18 0.81 -17.48
CA GLU A 87 0.36 1.20 -18.79
C GLU A 87 1.02 -0.01 -19.47
N LEU A 88 1.83 -0.76 -18.72
CA LEU A 88 2.53 -1.95 -19.21
C LEU A 88 1.68 -3.23 -19.19
N ASN A 89 0.50 -3.18 -18.57
CA ASN A 89 -0.37 -4.34 -18.37
C ASN A 89 0.31 -5.51 -17.64
N LYS A 90 1.14 -5.21 -16.64
CA LYS A 90 1.93 -6.22 -15.90
C LYS A 90 1.73 -6.08 -14.40
N PHE A 91 1.74 -7.22 -13.71
CA PHE A 91 1.83 -7.21 -12.25
C PHE A 91 3.23 -6.76 -11.80
N ILE A 92 3.28 -6.11 -10.64
CA ILE A 92 4.51 -5.62 -10.00
C ILE A 92 4.82 -6.59 -8.85
N PRO A 93 5.76 -7.54 -9.00
CA PRO A 93 5.92 -8.64 -8.04
C PRO A 93 6.28 -8.20 -6.62
N SER A 94 7.03 -7.10 -6.48
CA SER A 94 7.40 -6.49 -5.20
C SER A 94 6.20 -5.94 -4.41
N ALA A 95 5.07 -5.73 -5.09
CA ALA A 95 3.84 -5.14 -4.56
C ALA A 95 2.64 -6.11 -4.63
N CYS A 96 2.90 -7.41 -4.61
CA CYS A 96 1.87 -8.45 -4.52
C CYS A 96 1.88 -9.07 -3.12
N TYR A 97 0.77 -8.94 -2.40
CA TYR A 97 0.67 -9.34 -1.01
C TYR A 97 -0.54 -10.26 -0.77
N GLU A 98 -0.31 -11.29 0.04
CA GLU A 98 -1.40 -11.98 0.74
C GLU A 98 -1.57 -11.35 2.13
N ALA A 99 -2.64 -10.58 2.30
CA ALA A 99 -2.88 -9.82 3.50
C ALA A 99 -4.03 -10.43 4.31
N LYS A 100 -3.67 -11.18 5.34
CA LYS A 100 -4.64 -11.86 6.23
C LYS A 100 -5.45 -10.86 7.04
N ILE A 101 -6.72 -11.18 7.28
CA ILE A 101 -7.56 -10.49 8.25
C ILE A 101 -7.11 -10.95 9.63
N LEU A 102 -6.70 -10.01 10.47
CA LEU A 102 -6.51 -10.31 11.88
C LEU A 102 -7.86 -10.21 12.58
N SER A 103 -8.31 -11.31 13.17
CA SER A 103 -9.36 -11.30 14.18
C SER A 103 -8.77 -10.87 15.52
N LYS A 104 -9.59 -10.27 16.39
CA LYS A 104 -9.25 -10.11 17.80
C LYS A 104 -9.20 -11.47 18.51
#